data_AF-A0A2E7SPP9-F1
#
_entry.id   AF-A0A2E7SPP9-F1
#
_cell.length_a   1.000
_cell.length_b   1.000
_cell.length_c   1.000
_cell.angle_alpha   90.00
_cell.angle_beta   90.00
_cell.angle_gamma   90.00
#
_symmetry.space_group_name_H-M   'P 1'
#
loop_
_entity.id
_entity.type
_entity.pdbx_description
1 polymer ?
#
loop_
_entity_poly.entity_id
_entity_poly.type
_entity_poly.pdbx_seq_one_letter_code
_entity_poly.pdbx_strand_id
1 'polypeptide(L)'
;MISESEATNLLRALDALDELEQAALKMVRAEIQCAPVIDGLMADPLTEGSRLDLLYVVDTLVADLLTALGRRETVGRLLQEAPASSARDALSAHLAEQG
;
A
#
# COMPACT_ATOMS: atom_id res chain seq x y z
N MET A 1 6.87 -36.08 -1.63
CA MET A 1 8.07 -35.54 -2.31
C MET A 1 7.56 -34.65 -3.41
N ILE A 2 7.89 -33.36 -3.40
CA ILE A 2 7.37 -32.43 -4.42
C ILE A 2 8.07 -32.73 -5.75
N SER A 3 7.35 -32.61 -6.86
CA SER A 3 7.94 -32.73 -8.19
C SER A 3 8.78 -31.50 -8.53
N GLU A 4 9.70 -31.64 -9.49
CA GLU A 4 10.55 -30.55 -9.96
C GLU A 4 9.73 -29.37 -10.54
N SER A 5 8.60 -29.66 -11.19
CA SER A 5 7.69 -28.63 -11.71
C SER A 5 6.95 -27.89 -10.60
N GLU A 6 6.50 -28.59 -9.56
CA GLU A 6 5.92 -27.96 -8.36
C GLU A 6 6.95 -27.08 -7.63
N ALA A 7 8.19 -27.56 -7.50
CA ALA A 7 9.28 -26.79 -6.92
C ALA A 7 9.55 -25.50 -7.72
N THR A 8 9.60 -25.60 -9.05
CA THR A 8 9.83 -24.45 -9.95
C THR A 8 8.70 -23.44 -9.85
N ASN A 9 7.44 -23.90 -9.82
CA ASN A 9 6.29 -23.01 -9.70
C ASN A 9 6.22 -22.33 -8.35
N LEU A 10 6.60 -23.03 -7.28
CA LEU A 10 6.69 -22.43 -5.94
C LEU A 10 7.73 -21.32 -5.90
N LEU A 11 8.93 -21.54 -6.43
CA LEU A 11 9.98 -20.51 -6.48
C LEU A 11 9.53 -19.27 -7.26
N ARG A 12 8.90 -19.46 -8.43
CA ARG A 12 8.34 -18.34 -9.21
C ARG A 12 7.25 -17.57 -8.47
N ALA A 13 6.41 -18.25 -7.69
CA ALA A 13 5.40 -17.60 -6.88
C ALA A 13 6.03 -16.76 -5.77
N LEU A 14 7.10 -17.25 -5.13
CA LEU A 14 7.85 -16.51 -4.12
C LEU A 14 8.55 -15.28 -4.74
N ASP A 15 9.20 -15.43 -5.89
CA ASP A 15 9.81 -14.31 -6.62
C ASP A 15 8.78 -13.23 -6.96
N ALA A 16 7.58 -13.64 -7.42
CA ALA A 16 6.49 -12.71 -7.71
C ALA A 16 5.96 -12.00 -6.46
N LEU A 17 5.95 -12.65 -5.30
CA LEU A 17 5.58 -12.02 -4.03
C LEU A 17 6.61 -10.97 -3.61
N ASP A 18 7.91 -11.23 -3.80
CA ASP A 18 8.97 -10.27 -3.53
C ASP A 18 8.86 -9.03 -4.44
N GLU A 19 8.59 -9.24 -5.74
CA GLU A 19 8.36 -8.14 -6.69
C GLU A 19 7.12 -7.30 -6.31
N LEU A 20 6.05 -7.98 -5.90
CA LEU A 20 4.81 -7.35 -5.46
C LEU A 20 5.01 -6.54 -4.16
N GLU A 21 5.79 -7.05 -3.20
CA GLU A 21 6.17 -6.33 -1.99
C GLU A 21 6.89 -5.02 -2.35
N GLN A 22 7.86 -5.09 -3.26
CA GLN A 22 8.62 -3.91 -3.68
C GLN A 22 7.76 -2.89 -4.40
N ALA A 23 6.83 -3.33 -5.25
CA ALA A 23 5.88 -2.45 -5.93
C ALA A 23 4.96 -1.75 -4.92
N ALA A 24 4.41 -2.49 -3.97
CA ALA A 24 3.58 -1.99 -2.89
C ALA A 24 4.31 -0.92 -2.05
N LEU A 25 5.55 -1.18 -1.64
CA LEU A 25 6.36 -0.20 -0.90
C LEU A 25 6.67 1.06 -1.72
N LYS A 26 6.90 0.94 -3.02
CA LYS A 26 7.11 2.09 -3.91
C LYS A 26 5.85 2.97 -3.99
N MET A 27 4.67 2.35 -4.05
CA MET A 27 3.41 3.07 -4.08
C MET A 27 3.17 3.85 -2.78
N VAL A 28 3.30 3.21 -1.61
CA VAL A 28 3.16 3.89 -0.31
C VAL A 28 4.11 5.09 -0.21
N ARG A 29 5.36 4.94 -0.66
CA ARG A 29 6.34 6.04 -0.64
C ARG A 29 5.96 7.18 -1.59
N ALA A 30 5.48 6.87 -2.79
CA ALA A 30 5.04 7.88 -3.75
C ALA A 30 3.84 8.66 -3.21
N GLU A 31 2.88 7.95 -2.60
CA GLU A 31 1.71 8.55 -1.95
C GLU A 31 2.13 9.53 -0.85
N ILE A 32 3.00 9.08 0.07
CA ILE A 32 3.54 9.91 1.15
C ILE A 32 4.26 11.16 0.60
N GLN A 33 5.01 11.04 -0.49
CA GLN A 33 5.72 12.17 -1.11
C GLN A 33 4.77 13.16 -1.79
N CYS A 34 3.67 12.69 -2.36
CA CYS A 34 2.70 13.48 -3.09
C CYS A 34 1.53 13.96 -2.22
N ALA A 35 1.49 13.56 -0.94
CA ALA A 35 0.38 13.75 -0.02
C ALA A 35 -0.30 15.15 -0.06
N PRO A 36 0.43 16.29 0.01
CA PRO A 36 -0.23 17.60 -0.03
C PRO A 36 -0.95 17.90 -1.35
N VAL A 37 -0.42 17.39 -2.46
CA VAL A 37 -1.01 17.56 -3.79
C VAL A 37 -2.27 16.71 -3.88
N ILE A 38 -2.21 15.47 -3.42
CA ILE A 38 -3.33 14.53 -3.46
C ILE A 38 -4.46 15.04 -2.57
N ASP A 39 -4.17 15.47 -1.35
CA ASP A 39 -5.18 16.07 -0.45
C ASP A 39 -5.84 17.29 -1.08
N GLY A 40 -5.05 18.18 -1.70
CA GLY A 40 -5.58 19.36 -2.39
C GLY A 40 -6.49 19.00 -3.56
N LEU A 41 -6.13 17.97 -4.33
CA LEU A 41 -6.95 17.48 -5.43
C LEU A 41 -8.23 16.81 -4.91
N MET A 42 -8.14 15.93 -3.90
CA MET A 42 -9.28 15.25 -3.29
C MET A 42 -10.30 16.22 -2.66
N ALA A 43 -9.85 17.38 -2.19
CA ALA A 43 -10.71 18.43 -1.66
C ALA A 43 -11.40 19.28 -2.75
N ASP A 44 -10.96 19.18 -4.01
CA ASP A 44 -11.54 19.90 -5.15
C ASP A 44 -12.77 19.14 -5.69
N PRO A 45 -13.98 19.73 -5.63
CA PRO A 45 -15.21 19.10 -6.15
C PRO A 45 -15.15 18.71 -7.63
N LEU A 46 -14.25 19.33 -8.42
CA LEU A 46 -14.06 18.97 -9.82
C LEU A 46 -13.35 17.63 -10.02
N THR A 47 -12.75 17.07 -8.97
CA THR A 47 -12.07 15.78 -9.03
C THR A 47 -12.89 14.64 -8.40
N GLU A 48 -14.08 14.93 -7.89
CA GLU A 48 -15.01 13.92 -7.36
C GLU A 48 -15.38 12.91 -8.46
N GLY A 49 -15.32 11.60 -8.15
CA GLY A 49 -15.57 10.54 -9.13
C GLY A 49 -14.42 10.31 -10.11
N SER A 50 -13.28 10.96 -9.91
CA SER A 50 -12.08 10.76 -10.73
C SER A 50 -11.30 9.52 -10.32
N ARG A 51 -10.22 9.22 -11.05
CA ARG A 51 -9.31 8.14 -10.70
C ARG A 51 -8.57 8.35 -9.37
N LEU A 52 -8.67 9.54 -8.76
CA LEU A 52 -8.12 9.78 -7.42
C LEU A 52 -8.86 8.97 -6.36
N ASP A 53 -10.15 8.70 -6.53
CA ASP A 53 -10.92 7.82 -5.62
C ASP A 53 -10.35 6.38 -5.59
N LEU A 54 -9.73 5.95 -6.70
CA LEU A 54 -9.06 4.66 -6.76
C LEU A 54 -7.79 4.63 -5.91
N LEU A 55 -7.13 5.77 -5.67
CA LEU A 55 -5.94 5.82 -4.82
C LEU A 55 -6.29 5.37 -3.40
N TYR A 56 -7.41 5.83 -2.84
CA TYR A 56 -7.86 5.42 -1.52
C TYR A 56 -8.07 3.90 -1.42
N VAL A 57 -8.74 3.30 -2.42
CA VAL A 57 -8.97 1.84 -2.46
C VAL A 57 -7.64 1.10 -2.59
N VAL A 58 -6.76 1.58 -3.47
CA VAL A 58 -5.46 0.96 -3.72
C VAL A 58 -4.56 1.07 -2.49
N ASP A 59 -4.61 2.17 -1.74
CA ASP A 59 -3.82 2.37 -0.53
C ASP A 59 -4.16 1.35 0.55
N THR A 60 -5.45 1.12 0.81
CA THR A 60 -5.89 0.09 1.76
C THR A 60 -5.50 -1.32 1.30
N LEU A 61 -5.63 -1.62 0.01
CA LEU A 61 -5.23 -2.91 -0.57
C LEU A 61 -3.72 -3.14 -0.46
N VAL A 62 -2.93 -2.11 -0.73
CA VAL A 62 -1.46 -2.12 -0.58
C VAL A 62 -1.07 -2.30 0.88
N ALA A 63 -1.75 -1.64 1.82
CA ALA A 63 -1.52 -1.81 3.25
C ALA A 63 -1.85 -3.25 3.73
N ASP A 64 -2.95 -3.83 3.24
CA ASP A 64 -3.36 -5.20 3.55
C ASP A 64 -2.36 -6.23 3.02
N LEU A 65 -1.94 -6.05 1.77
CA LEU A 65 -0.92 -6.87 1.14
C LEU A 65 0.39 -6.83 1.93
N LEU A 66 0.88 -5.64 2.28
CA LEU A 66 2.10 -5.49 3.06
C LEU A 66 1.95 -6.10 4.46
N THR A 67 0.77 -6.00 5.07
CA THR A 67 0.48 -6.65 6.35
C THR A 67 0.50 -8.18 6.22
N ALA A 68 -0.12 -8.74 5.18
CA ALA A 68 -0.10 -10.17 4.89
C ALA A 68 1.32 -10.71 4.61
N LEU A 69 2.19 -9.88 4.04
CA LEU A 69 3.62 -10.17 3.82
C LEU A 69 4.49 -9.95 5.08
N GLY A 70 3.88 -9.64 6.22
CA GLY A 70 4.61 -9.43 7.49
C GLY A 70 5.38 -8.11 7.56
N ARG A 71 4.95 -7.08 6.82
CA ARG A 71 5.57 -5.73 6.77
C ARG A 71 4.79 -4.66 7.51
N ARG A 72 3.82 -5.05 8.35
CA ARG A 72 2.99 -4.12 9.14
C ARG A 72 3.81 -3.07 9.90
N GLU A 73 4.87 -3.48 10.61
CA GLU A 73 5.71 -2.54 11.36
C GLU A 73 6.43 -1.54 10.45
N THR A 74 6.89 -1.99 9.28
CA THR A 74 7.52 -1.11 8.28
C THR A 74 6.53 -0.07 7.77
N VAL A 75 5.30 -0.47 7.45
CA VAL A 75 4.24 0.46 7.04
C VAL A 75 3.92 1.45 8.16
N GLY A 76 3.78 0.96 9.40
CA GLY A 76 3.54 1.81 10.57
C GLY A 76 4.64 2.88 10.75
N ARG A 77 5.91 2.51 10.59
CA ARG A 77 7.03 3.47 10.65
C ARG A 77 6.98 4.50 9.52
N LEU A 78 6.71 4.06 8.29
CA LEU A 78 6.57 4.96 7.14
C LEU A 78 5.46 5.99 7.36
N LEU A 79 4.32 5.56 7.92
CA LEU A 79 3.21 6.46 8.24
C LEU A 79 3.55 7.44 9.38
N GLN A 80 4.29 6.99 10.41
CA GLN A 80 4.74 7.88 11.48
C GLN A 80 5.70 8.97 11.00
N GLU A 81 6.54 8.64 10.02
CA GLU A 81 7.50 9.58 9.40
C GLU A 81 6.85 10.46 8.32
N ALA A 82 5.65 10.09 7.84
CA ALA A 82 4.94 10.80 6.79
C ALA A 82 4.39 12.16 7.27
N PRO A 83 4.42 13.20 6.41
CA PRO A 83 3.70 14.45 6.65
C PRO A 83 2.21 14.20 6.91
N ALA A 84 1.55 15.14 7.60
CA ALA A 84 0.11 15.05 7.83
C ALA A 84 -0.65 15.06 6.50
N SER A 85 -1.51 14.07 6.30
CA SER A 85 -2.38 13.95 5.13
C SER A 85 -3.59 13.10 5.40
N SER A 86 -4.62 13.25 4.56
CA SER A 86 -5.84 12.44 4.66
C SER A 86 -5.55 10.96 4.45
N ALA A 87 -4.69 10.62 3.48
CA ALA A 87 -4.25 9.24 3.22
C ALA A 87 -3.50 8.64 4.42
N ARG A 88 -2.59 9.40 5.06
CA ARG A 88 -1.86 8.93 6.24
C ARG A 88 -2.80 8.63 7.39
N ASP A 89 -3.74 9.54 7.66
CA ASP A 89 -4.66 9.41 8.78
C ASP A 89 -5.64 8.24 8.55
N ALA A 90 -6.14 8.07 7.32
CA ALA A 90 -6.97 6.94 6.93
C ALA A 90 -6.23 5.59 7.02
N LEU A 91 -5.01 5.51 6.50
CA LEU A 91 -4.18 4.30 6.58
C LEU A 91 -3.81 3.96 8.03
N SER A 92 -3.56 4.97 8.86
CA SER A 92 -3.27 4.77 10.28
C SER A 92 -4.48 4.21 11.03
N ALA A 93 -5.68 4.72 10.73
CA ALA A 93 -6.94 4.20 11.28
C ALA A 93 -7.18 2.75 10.80
N HIS A 94 -7.03 2.49 9.50
CA HIS A 94 -7.20 1.17 8.91
C HIS A 94 -6.26 0.13 9.56
N LEU A 95 -4.98 0.46 9.74
CA LEU A 95 -4.05 -0.43 10.42
C LEU A 95 -4.44 -0.66 11.89
N ALA A 96 -4.97 0.34 12.59
CA ALA A 96 -5.40 0.19 13.98
C ALA A 96 -6.60 -0.76 14.12
N GLU A 97 -7.51 -0.79 13.14
CA GLU A 97 -8.67 -1.70 13.10
C GLU A 97 -8.31 -3.17 12.83
N GLN A 98 -7.11 -3.42 12.29
CA GLN A 98 -6.58 -4.76 12.05
C GLN A 98 -5.84 -5.38 13.25
N GLY A 99 -5.81 -4.67 14.39
CA GLY A 99 -5.11 -5.07 15.62
C GLY A 99 -5.91 -6.00 16.52
#